data_AF-A0ABD3PT43-F1
#
_entry.id   AF-A0ABD3PT43-F1
#
_cell.length_a   1.000
_cell.length_b   1.000
_cell.length_c   1.000
_cell.angle_alpha   90.00
_cell.angle_beta   90.00
_cell.angle_gamma   90.00
#
_symmetry.space_group_name_H-M   'P 1'
#
loop_
_entity.id
_entity.type
_entity.pdbx_description
1 polymer ?
#
loop_
_entity_poly.entity_id
_entity_poly.type
_entity_poly.pdbx_seq_one_letter_code
_entity_poly.pdbx_strand_id
1 'polypeptide(L)'
;MKIAASQSLRLLLAAASLATTLAFQPSLSSLSSPTKSQRSIHRTSLAYLNDDDQCHLSSSSLIASLDAEMDTFASPNDRRYSASDWLHNMANFHHSSILSQIRHPVGVITAWSVLVSVLYKWAVIRGYEGLADKVCLGSTPHSFIASTIGLLLVFRTNSAYQKFREGRKTWEKLLNTARDITRMTSVYEREVGLRRKQRIQRLLAAFPYLLHHHIQPRCLDHSQCEALQDTPYALLLHEPSEKKASFRKMSSGSNARECWVDKRSLPWCLLPDSVLHKCAQSHNRPLWIADRLSLEFTEIKYTDNFTSRERLDLLKSASKLSECIGNCERIHQTAVPLNYARHALRSLTIWSFTLPFGLMDKLGLLTGPVVGMVAWLMFGVYQIGHTIEDPFQGSLRLTDMCNAIYRDVMYGDRNAAGMRRESAFRKVDEKDSDWDSVGDAFGLGWTVKAKEDLERFNEQLVLVEE
;
A
#
# COMPACT_ATOMS: atom_id res chain seq x y z
N MET A 1 21.61 26.94 48.95
CA MET A 1 20.97 26.42 47.71
C MET A 1 21.73 26.72 46.40
N LYS A 2 22.46 27.83 46.24
CA LYS A 2 23.19 28.13 44.97
C LYS A 2 24.41 27.22 44.70
N ILE A 3 25.01 26.62 45.72
CA ILE A 3 26.20 25.75 45.57
C ILE A 3 25.84 24.35 45.06
N ALA A 4 24.71 23.78 45.52
CA ALA A 4 24.23 22.45 45.12
C ALA A 4 23.78 22.38 43.65
N ALA A 5 23.23 23.47 43.10
CA ALA A 5 22.86 23.58 41.68
C ALA A 5 24.09 23.65 40.76
N SER A 6 25.22 24.19 41.25
CA SER A 6 26.47 24.26 40.46
C SER A 6 27.20 22.91 40.39
N GLN A 7 27.13 22.10 41.46
CA GLN A 7 27.74 20.77 41.49
C GLN A 7 26.97 19.75 40.63
N SER A 8 25.64 19.83 40.61
CA SER A 8 24.80 18.96 39.75
C SER A 8 24.97 19.27 38.26
N LEU A 9 25.14 20.55 37.89
CA LEU A 9 25.44 20.95 36.51
C LEU A 9 26.84 20.48 36.07
N ARG A 10 27.84 20.53 36.96
CA ARG A 10 29.20 20.03 36.68
C ARG A 10 29.26 18.51 36.56
N LEU A 11 28.47 17.78 37.35
CA LEU A 11 28.34 16.32 37.23
C LEU A 11 27.65 15.91 35.93
N LEU A 12 26.62 16.65 35.48
CA LEU A 12 25.96 16.41 34.20
C LEU A 12 26.88 16.71 33.00
N LEU A 13 27.68 17.78 33.07
CA LEU A 13 28.66 18.09 32.02
C LEU A 13 29.85 17.11 32.00
N ALA A 14 30.27 16.60 33.15
CA ALA A 14 31.31 15.57 33.24
C ALA A 14 30.81 14.21 32.71
N ALA A 15 29.55 13.85 32.97
CA ALA A 15 28.92 12.65 32.42
C ALA A 15 28.75 12.72 30.90
N ALA A 16 28.38 13.89 30.36
CA ALA A 16 28.31 14.13 28.92
C ALA A 16 29.70 14.04 28.25
N SER A 17 30.75 14.55 28.91
CA SER A 17 32.13 14.45 28.40
C SER A 17 32.63 13.00 28.35
N LEU A 18 32.37 12.19 29.39
CA LEU A 18 32.78 10.78 29.44
C LEU A 18 32.03 9.90 28.42
N ALA A 19 30.74 10.19 28.16
CA ALA A 19 29.97 9.52 27.12
C ALA A 19 30.48 9.84 25.70
N THR A 20 31.05 11.02 25.50
CA THR A 20 31.61 11.43 24.20
C THR A 20 32.96 10.78 23.93
N THR A 21 33.76 10.49 24.96
CA THR A 21 35.08 9.86 24.81
C THR A 21 35.01 8.33 24.62
N LEU A 22 33.98 7.66 25.16
CA LEU A 22 33.80 6.20 24.99
C LEU A 22 33.18 5.81 23.63
N ALA A 23 32.64 6.76 22.87
CA ALA A 23 32.05 6.52 21.55
C ALA A 23 33.06 6.59 20.39
N PHE A 24 34.35 6.79 20.67
CA PHE A 24 35.40 6.96 19.65
C PHE A 24 36.44 5.82 19.73
N GLN A 25 36.04 4.61 19.35
CA GLN A 25 36.97 3.60 18.83
C GLN A 25 36.57 3.26 17.39
N PRO A 26 37.38 3.62 16.38
CA PRO A 26 37.16 3.15 15.02
C PRO A 26 37.81 1.78 14.87
N SER A 27 37.01 0.71 14.77
CA SER A 27 37.49 -0.54 14.20
C SER A 27 37.52 -0.41 12.67
N LEU A 28 38.75 -0.39 12.14
CA LEU A 28 39.08 -0.43 10.73
C LEU A 28 38.85 -1.84 10.16
N SER A 29 37.97 -1.95 9.17
CA SER A 29 37.94 -2.91 8.04
C SER A 29 36.50 -2.93 7.51
N SER A 30 36.17 -2.87 6.23
CA SER A 30 36.92 -2.84 4.98
C SER A 30 36.07 -2.08 3.94
N LEU A 31 36.74 -1.21 3.20
CA LEU A 31 36.47 -0.77 1.83
C LEU A 31 35.41 -1.56 1.02
N SER A 32 34.38 -0.85 0.54
CA SER A 32 34.11 -0.69 -0.90
C SER A 32 33.08 0.41 -1.15
N SER A 33 33.55 1.55 -1.66
CA SER A 33 32.72 2.48 -2.44
C SER A 33 32.50 1.89 -3.85
N PRO A 34 31.42 2.26 -4.55
CA PRO A 34 31.60 3.43 -5.40
C PRO A 34 30.39 4.37 -5.51
N THR A 35 30.76 5.65 -5.67
CA THR A 35 30.21 6.65 -6.60
C THR A 35 28.81 7.23 -6.35
N LYS A 36 28.86 8.52 -5.96
CA LYS A 36 27.88 9.55 -6.29
C LYS A 36 27.45 9.47 -7.77
N SER A 37 26.15 9.50 -8.01
CA SER A 37 25.58 10.06 -9.23
C SER A 37 24.38 10.94 -8.87
N GLN A 38 24.62 12.25 -8.84
CA GLN A 38 23.57 13.25 -9.03
C GLN A 38 22.90 13.00 -10.38
N ARG A 39 21.56 12.84 -10.43
CA ARG A 39 20.72 13.22 -11.58
C ARG A 39 19.38 13.67 -11.01
N SER A 40 19.11 14.97 -10.94
CA SER A 40 18.69 15.84 -12.06
C SER A 40 17.34 15.41 -12.64
N ILE A 41 16.37 16.30 -12.43
CA ILE A 41 15.09 16.39 -13.13
C ILE A 41 15.33 16.29 -14.64
N HIS A 42 14.69 15.33 -15.32
CA HIS A 42 14.40 15.33 -16.75
C HIS A 42 13.00 14.73 -16.89
N ARG A 43 11.94 15.49 -17.20
CA ARG A 43 11.57 15.98 -18.54
C ARG A 43 11.75 14.89 -19.60
N THR A 44 10.77 14.00 -19.68
CA THR A 44 10.58 13.08 -20.80
C THR A 44 10.32 13.92 -22.05
N SER A 45 11.31 14.03 -22.93
CA SER A 45 11.11 14.54 -24.28
C SER A 45 10.33 13.49 -25.07
N LEU A 46 9.16 13.89 -25.56
CA LEU A 46 8.48 13.24 -26.67
C LEU A 46 9.37 13.32 -27.91
N ALA A 47 9.99 12.21 -28.27
CA ALA A 47 10.57 12.05 -29.59
C ALA A 47 9.41 11.83 -30.58
N TYR A 48 9.16 12.84 -31.42
CA TYR A 48 8.40 12.71 -32.66
C TYR A 48 9.09 11.66 -33.54
N LEU A 49 8.38 10.59 -33.89
CA LEU A 49 8.73 9.70 -35.00
C LEU A 49 7.63 9.83 -36.04
N ASN A 50 8.05 10.20 -37.25
CA ASN A 50 7.23 10.52 -38.41
C ASN A 50 6.33 9.36 -38.87
N ASP A 51 5.24 9.78 -39.50
CA ASP A 51 4.29 9.02 -40.32
C ASP A 51 5.01 8.15 -41.36
N ASP A 52 4.82 6.81 -41.30
CA ASP A 52 4.48 5.95 -42.46
C ASP A 52 4.54 4.42 -42.20
N ASP A 53 5.00 3.94 -41.04
CA ASP A 53 5.04 2.48 -40.78
C ASP A 53 3.82 1.96 -40.00
N GLN A 54 2.85 1.45 -40.77
CA GLN A 54 1.75 0.64 -40.26
C GLN A 54 2.25 -0.65 -39.58
N CYS A 55 1.71 -0.92 -38.38
CA CYS A 55 1.36 -2.25 -37.87
C CYS A 55 2.42 -3.37 -37.82
N HIS A 56 3.69 -3.09 -37.53
CA HIS A 56 4.64 -4.15 -37.13
C HIS A 56 5.61 -3.70 -36.02
N LEU A 57 5.13 -3.02 -34.98
CA LEU A 57 5.90 -2.89 -33.73
C LEU A 57 5.76 -4.19 -32.95
N SER A 58 6.76 -5.06 -33.12
CA SER A 58 6.98 -6.26 -32.33
C SER A 58 6.79 -5.97 -30.85
N SER A 59 5.90 -6.73 -30.19
CA SER A 59 5.63 -6.70 -28.74
C SER A 59 6.90 -6.62 -27.88
N SER A 60 8.03 -7.12 -28.42
CA SER A 60 9.38 -7.07 -27.86
C SER A 60 9.90 -5.68 -27.49
N SER A 61 9.64 -4.61 -28.26
CA SER A 61 10.27 -3.30 -27.98
C SER A 61 9.53 -2.50 -26.90
N LEU A 62 8.20 -2.61 -26.87
CA LEU A 62 7.36 -2.11 -25.76
C LEU A 62 7.65 -2.89 -24.46
N ILE A 63 7.79 -4.22 -24.56
CA ILE A 63 8.21 -5.07 -23.44
C ILE A 63 9.63 -4.72 -22.97
N ALA A 64 10.57 -4.40 -23.87
CA ALA A 64 11.92 -3.98 -23.49
C ALA A 64 11.95 -2.61 -22.77
N SER A 65 11.09 -1.67 -23.16
CA SER A 65 10.92 -0.41 -22.42
C SER A 65 10.23 -0.59 -21.06
N LEU A 66 9.33 -1.58 -20.97
CA LEU A 66 8.71 -2.02 -19.71
C LEU A 66 9.72 -2.74 -18.81
N ASP A 67 10.61 -3.58 -19.37
CA ASP A 67 11.70 -4.24 -18.65
C ASP A 67 12.68 -3.20 -18.08
N ALA A 68 12.95 -2.10 -18.81
CA ALA A 68 13.78 -1.01 -18.32
C ALA A 68 13.14 -0.21 -17.15
N GLU A 69 11.81 -0.09 -17.08
CA GLU A 69 11.11 0.41 -15.87
C GLU A 69 10.96 -0.68 -14.78
N MET A 70 11.05 -1.96 -15.16
CA MET A 70 10.88 -3.14 -14.30
C MET A 70 12.20 -3.67 -13.70
N ASP A 71 13.36 -3.24 -14.17
CA ASP A 71 14.66 -3.52 -13.53
C ASP A 71 14.90 -2.65 -12.28
N THR A 72 14.02 -1.66 -12.03
CA THR A 72 13.98 -0.89 -10.77
C THR A 72 13.29 -1.62 -9.61
N PHE A 73 13.11 -2.95 -9.68
CA PHE A 73 12.75 -3.77 -8.52
C PHE A 73 13.97 -4.01 -7.63
N ALA A 74 14.37 -2.94 -6.93
CA ALA A 74 15.04 -3.08 -5.65
C ALA A 74 14.23 -4.08 -4.80
N SER A 75 14.94 -5.03 -4.18
CA SER A 75 14.42 -5.95 -3.18
C SER A 75 13.31 -5.29 -2.34
N PRO A 76 12.11 -5.90 -2.18
CA PRO A 76 11.05 -5.36 -1.32
C PRO A 76 11.47 -5.16 0.14
N ASN A 77 12.68 -5.59 0.51
CA ASN A 77 13.21 -5.61 1.86
C ASN A 77 14.21 -4.50 2.22
N ASP A 78 14.61 -3.61 1.30
CA ASP A 78 15.60 -2.56 1.64
C ASP A 78 15.06 -1.43 2.54
N ARG A 79 13.81 -1.55 3.02
CA ARG A 79 13.20 -0.58 3.94
C ARG A 79 12.50 -1.22 5.15
N ARG A 80 12.97 -2.38 5.62
CA ARG A 80 12.58 -2.83 6.96
C ARG A 80 13.39 -2.03 7.98
N TYR A 81 12.72 -1.15 8.73
CA TYR A 81 13.36 -0.37 9.79
C TYR A 81 13.99 -1.33 10.81
N SER A 82 15.31 -1.30 10.92
CA SER A 82 16.03 -2.01 11.98
C SER A 82 16.23 -1.09 13.18
N ALA A 83 16.29 -1.66 14.39
CA ALA A 83 16.62 -0.90 15.59
C ALA A 83 18.01 -0.23 15.49
N SER A 84 18.92 -0.79 14.68
CA SER A 84 20.24 -0.21 14.37
C SER A 84 20.17 1.16 13.70
N ASP A 85 19.05 1.47 13.03
CA ASP A 85 18.92 2.67 12.20
C ASP A 85 18.41 3.87 13.01
N TRP A 86 18.29 3.75 14.34
CA TRP A 86 17.71 4.78 15.20
C TRP A 86 18.40 6.14 15.03
N LEU A 87 19.73 6.17 14.92
CA LEU A 87 20.50 7.41 14.79
C LEU A 87 20.30 8.05 13.42
N HIS A 88 20.23 7.24 12.36
CA HIS A 88 19.90 7.70 11.01
C HIS A 88 18.48 8.27 10.96
N ASN A 89 17.52 7.60 11.60
CA ASN A 89 16.13 8.04 11.70
C ASN A 89 15.99 9.33 12.53
N MET A 90 16.79 9.48 13.59
CA MET A 90 16.85 10.70 14.40
C MET A 90 17.50 11.86 13.64
N ALA A 91 18.54 11.64 12.84
CA ALA A 91 19.17 12.70 12.03
C ALA A 91 18.26 13.19 10.89
N ASN A 92 17.56 12.27 10.23
CA ASN A 92 16.66 12.56 9.11
C ASN A 92 15.24 12.95 9.55
N PHE A 93 15.00 13.18 10.85
CA PHE A 93 13.67 13.49 11.38
C PHE A 93 13.03 14.72 10.68
N HIS A 94 13.85 15.71 10.32
CA HIS A 94 13.40 16.96 9.71
C HIS A 94 12.83 16.77 8.29
N HIS A 95 13.21 15.69 7.60
CA HIS A 95 12.75 15.33 6.26
C HIS A 95 11.51 14.40 6.29
N SER A 96 10.99 14.08 7.47
CA SER A 96 9.80 13.23 7.60
C SER A 96 8.56 13.91 7.01
N SER A 97 7.80 13.17 6.18
CA SER A 97 6.52 13.64 5.63
C SER A 97 5.51 13.97 6.73
N ILE A 98 5.47 13.17 7.80
CA ILE A 98 4.57 13.37 8.94
C ILE A 98 4.90 14.69 9.64
N LEU A 99 6.19 14.98 9.86
CA LEU A 99 6.61 16.22 10.50
C LEU A 99 6.24 17.44 9.64
N SER A 100 6.43 17.33 8.31
CA SER A 100 6.06 18.41 7.38
C SER A 100 4.57 18.75 7.42
N GLN A 101 3.71 17.77 7.71
CA GLN A 101 2.26 17.94 7.81
C GLN A 101 1.84 18.59 9.14
N ILE A 102 2.53 18.29 10.25
CA ILE A 102 2.20 18.83 11.59
C ILE A 102 3.04 20.05 12.00
N ARG A 103 3.98 20.51 11.16
CA ARG A 103 4.88 21.62 11.49
C ARG A 103 4.15 22.91 11.89
N HIS A 104 3.01 23.18 11.27
CA HIS A 104 2.22 24.39 11.53
C HIS A 104 1.58 24.37 12.93
N PRO A 105 0.75 23.37 13.31
CA PRO A 105 0.17 23.32 14.66
C PRO A 105 1.24 23.22 15.76
N VAL A 106 2.28 22.40 15.57
CA VAL A 106 3.37 22.28 16.56
C VAL A 106 4.13 23.60 16.70
N GLY A 107 4.45 24.27 15.59
CA GLY A 107 5.13 25.56 15.59
C GLY A 107 4.31 26.65 16.31
N VAL A 108 3.00 26.74 16.04
CA VAL A 108 2.11 27.71 16.69
C VAL A 108 2.00 27.45 18.19
N ILE A 109 1.83 26.20 18.62
CA ILE A 109 1.72 25.83 20.04
C ILE A 109 3.04 26.08 20.77
N THR A 110 4.18 25.78 20.14
CA THR A 110 5.50 26.04 20.71
C THR A 110 5.74 27.54 20.86
N ALA A 111 5.42 28.34 19.83
CA ALA A 111 5.53 29.79 19.88
C ALA A 111 4.61 30.40 20.95
N TRP A 112 3.37 29.91 21.06
CA TRP A 112 2.43 30.29 22.11
C TRP A 112 2.97 29.95 23.50
N SER A 113 3.51 28.74 23.69
CA SER A 113 4.08 28.33 24.96
C SER A 113 5.29 29.18 25.35
N VAL A 114 6.17 29.52 24.40
CA VAL A 114 7.30 30.42 24.65
C VAL A 114 6.80 31.81 25.04
N LEU A 115 5.80 32.34 24.33
CA LEU A 115 5.19 33.64 24.64
C LEU A 115 4.64 33.66 26.07
N VAL A 116 3.84 32.67 26.46
CA VAL A 116 3.26 32.56 27.80
C VAL A 116 4.37 32.47 28.87
N SER A 117 5.39 31.65 28.66
CA SER A 117 6.53 31.54 29.58
C SER A 117 7.32 32.84 29.74
N VAL A 118 7.53 33.57 28.65
CA VAL A 118 8.22 34.87 28.67
C VAL A 118 7.37 35.91 29.40
N LEU A 119 6.06 35.96 29.12
CA LEU A 119 5.14 36.87 29.80
C LEU A 119 5.04 36.58 31.31
N TYR A 120 4.98 35.31 31.70
CA TYR A 120 5.01 34.89 33.11
C TYR A 120 6.29 35.38 33.79
N LYS A 121 7.46 35.09 33.20
CA LYS A 121 8.75 35.52 33.77
C LYS A 121 8.88 37.05 33.82
N TRP A 122 8.39 37.75 32.79
CA TRP A 122 8.37 39.20 32.75
C TRP A 122 7.49 39.79 33.86
N ALA A 123 6.31 39.22 34.09
CA ALA A 123 5.39 39.65 35.15
C ALA A 123 5.99 39.45 36.55
N VAL A 124 6.65 38.31 36.79
CA VAL A 124 7.36 38.01 38.04
C VAL A 124 8.49 39.01 38.27
N ILE A 125 9.33 39.29 37.26
CA ILE A 125 10.44 40.26 37.38
C ILE A 125 9.94 41.68 37.69
N ARG A 126 8.77 42.07 37.17
CA ARG A 126 8.17 43.40 37.39
C ARG A 126 7.40 43.53 38.69
N GLY A 127 7.34 42.48 39.51
CA GLY A 127 6.65 42.49 40.81
C GLY A 127 5.13 42.28 40.75
N TYR A 128 4.60 41.79 39.61
CA TYR A 128 3.18 41.43 39.45
C TYR A 128 2.90 39.98 39.85
N GLU A 129 3.43 39.52 40.99
CA GLU A 129 3.35 38.12 41.43
C GLU A 129 1.89 37.65 41.60
N GLY A 130 1.02 38.50 42.15
CA GLY A 130 -0.40 38.16 42.33
C GLY A 130 -1.22 38.02 41.02
N LEU A 131 -0.75 38.57 39.90
CA LEU A 131 -1.36 38.33 38.59
C LEU A 131 -0.78 37.06 37.97
N ALA A 132 0.53 36.82 38.14
CA ALA A 132 1.22 35.63 37.65
C ALA A 132 0.62 34.35 38.26
N ASP A 133 0.35 34.35 39.56
CA ASP A 133 -0.24 33.21 40.28
C ASP A 133 -1.69 32.90 39.86
N LYS A 134 -2.46 33.93 39.46
CA LYS A 134 -3.85 33.75 38.98
C LYS A 134 -3.92 33.14 37.59
N VAL A 135 -2.88 33.33 36.78
CA VAL A 135 -2.79 32.77 35.42
C VAL A 135 -2.27 31.32 35.45
N CYS A 136 -1.62 30.91 36.54
CA CYS A 136 -1.25 29.51 36.78
C CYS A 136 -2.50 28.65 36.98
N LEU A 137 -2.66 27.67 36.11
CA LEU A 137 -3.65 26.62 36.30
C LEU A 137 -3.00 25.44 37.01
N GLY A 138 -3.75 24.73 37.86
CA GLY A 138 -3.23 23.50 38.47
C GLY A 138 -2.82 22.48 37.39
N SER A 139 -1.72 21.75 37.62
CA SER A 139 -1.30 20.67 36.71
C SER A 139 -2.22 19.44 36.78
N THR A 140 -2.96 19.26 37.88
CA THR A 140 -3.80 18.08 38.13
C THR A 140 -4.95 17.90 37.11
N PRO A 141 -5.76 18.94 36.80
CA PRO A 141 -6.75 18.85 35.73
C PRO A 141 -6.15 18.48 34.36
N HIS A 142 -4.97 19.01 34.04
CA HIS A 142 -4.29 18.71 32.78
C HIS A 142 -3.88 17.25 32.67
N SER A 143 -3.48 16.60 33.76
CA SER A 143 -3.16 15.16 33.79
C SER A 143 -4.38 14.28 33.51
N PHE A 144 -5.56 14.61 34.04
CA PHE A 144 -6.80 13.88 33.76
C PHE A 144 -7.23 14.02 32.29
N ILE A 145 -7.14 15.23 31.75
CA ILE A 145 -7.44 15.50 30.34
C ILE A 145 -6.44 14.80 29.43
N ALA A 146 -5.14 14.80 29.77
CA ALA A 146 -4.09 14.10 29.02
C ALA A 146 -4.37 12.60 28.91
N SER A 147 -4.75 11.96 30.02
CA SER A 147 -5.14 10.54 30.05
C SER A 147 -6.33 10.27 29.12
N THR A 148 -7.37 11.11 29.22
CA THR A 148 -8.57 10.99 28.37
C THR A 148 -8.26 11.16 26.88
N ILE A 149 -7.44 12.16 26.53
CA ILE A 149 -7.02 12.42 25.15
C ILE A 149 -6.15 11.28 24.63
N GLY A 150 -5.22 10.77 25.44
CA GLY A 150 -4.38 9.62 25.09
C GLY A 150 -5.22 8.39 24.75
N LEU A 151 -6.22 8.06 25.58
CA LEU A 151 -7.15 6.96 25.32
C LEU A 151 -7.96 7.18 24.02
N LEU A 152 -8.45 8.40 23.81
CA LEU A 152 -9.20 8.76 22.61
C LEU A 152 -8.34 8.64 21.34
N LEU A 153 -7.07 9.05 21.40
CA LEU A 153 -6.11 8.89 20.31
C LEU A 153 -5.83 7.41 20.01
N VAL A 154 -5.69 6.57 21.04
CA VAL A 154 -5.48 5.12 20.88
C VAL A 154 -6.67 4.46 20.18
N PHE A 155 -7.90 4.78 20.58
CA PHE A 155 -9.08 4.24 19.91
C PHE A 155 -9.14 4.68 18.44
N ARG A 156 -8.84 5.96 18.17
CA ARG A 156 -8.79 6.49 16.80
C ARG A 156 -7.75 5.77 15.94
N THR A 157 -6.52 5.63 16.42
CA THR A 157 -5.44 4.98 15.67
C THR A 157 -5.71 3.50 15.47
N ASN A 158 -6.29 2.82 16.46
CA ASN A 158 -6.70 1.42 16.32
C ASN A 158 -7.78 1.25 15.25
N SER A 159 -8.82 2.09 15.24
CA SER A 159 -9.85 2.04 14.20
C SER A 159 -9.30 2.30 12.80
N ALA A 160 -8.37 3.26 12.65
CA ALA A 160 -7.68 3.51 11.39
C ALA A 160 -6.83 2.29 10.95
N TYR A 161 -6.09 1.68 11.88
CA TYR A 161 -5.30 0.49 11.60
C TYR A 161 -6.14 -0.71 11.15
N GLN A 162 -7.33 -0.92 11.73
CA GLN A 162 -8.22 -2.00 11.29
C GLN A 162 -8.64 -1.83 9.83
N LYS A 163 -8.96 -0.60 9.39
CA LYS A 163 -9.28 -0.32 7.98
C LYS A 163 -8.09 -0.56 7.06
N PHE A 164 -6.91 -0.11 7.46
CA PHE A 164 -5.69 -0.36 6.70
C PHE A 164 -5.43 -1.86 6.52
N ARG A 165 -5.55 -2.62 7.61
CA ARG A 165 -5.40 -4.07 7.60
C ARG A 165 -6.46 -4.75 6.73
N GLU A 166 -7.71 -4.28 6.79
CA GLU A 166 -8.81 -4.78 5.97
C GLU A 166 -8.53 -4.54 4.48
N GLY A 167 -8.13 -3.32 4.10
CA GLY A 167 -7.77 -2.98 2.72
C GLY A 167 -6.64 -3.87 2.19
N ARG A 168 -5.56 -4.05 2.97
CA ARG A 168 -4.47 -4.96 2.60
C ARG A 168 -4.96 -6.41 2.41
N LYS A 169 -5.80 -6.92 3.32
CA LYS A 169 -6.37 -8.27 3.22
C LYS A 169 -7.23 -8.44 1.96
N THR A 170 -7.99 -7.42 1.56
CA THR A 170 -8.78 -7.46 0.33
C THR A 170 -7.89 -7.60 -0.90
N TRP A 171 -6.79 -6.85 -0.98
CA TRP A 171 -5.84 -6.96 -2.09
C TRP A 171 -5.04 -8.27 -2.08
N GLU A 172 -4.76 -8.84 -0.90
CA GLU A 172 -4.18 -10.18 -0.76
C GLU A 172 -5.15 -11.26 -1.26
N LYS A 173 -6.44 -11.16 -0.91
CA LYS A 173 -7.49 -12.04 -1.43
C LYS A 173 -7.60 -11.94 -2.94
N LEU A 174 -7.48 -10.73 -3.50
CA LEU A 174 -7.45 -10.51 -4.94
C LEU A 174 -6.27 -11.23 -5.61
N LEU A 175 -5.05 -11.07 -5.07
CA LEU A 175 -3.85 -11.74 -5.58
C LEU A 175 -4.01 -13.27 -5.57
N ASN A 176 -4.49 -13.83 -4.46
CA ASN A 176 -4.69 -15.28 -4.34
C ASN A 176 -5.76 -15.78 -5.33
N THR A 177 -6.87 -15.05 -5.47
CA THR A 177 -7.94 -15.40 -6.43
C THR A 177 -7.44 -15.35 -7.87
N ALA A 178 -6.62 -14.36 -8.23
CA ALA A 178 -6.02 -14.26 -9.57
C ALA A 178 -5.06 -15.43 -9.84
N ARG A 179 -4.26 -15.83 -8.85
CA ARG A 179 -3.39 -17.01 -8.94
C ARG A 179 -4.19 -18.30 -9.11
N ASP A 180 -5.29 -18.46 -8.37
CA ASP A 180 -6.16 -19.63 -8.46
C ASP A 180 -6.80 -19.76 -9.84
N ILE A 181 -7.33 -18.66 -10.40
CA ILE A 181 -7.89 -18.64 -11.76
C ILE A 181 -6.80 -18.99 -12.80
N THR A 182 -5.62 -18.39 -12.69
CA THR A 182 -4.50 -18.65 -13.60
C THR A 182 -4.03 -20.10 -13.53
N ARG A 183 -3.96 -20.67 -12.33
CA ARG A 183 -3.63 -22.08 -12.09
C ARG A 183 -4.69 -22.99 -12.71
N MET A 184 -5.96 -22.77 -12.41
CA MET A 184 -7.05 -23.62 -12.88
C MET A 184 -7.18 -23.61 -14.41
N THR A 185 -7.04 -22.44 -15.02
CA THR A 185 -7.06 -22.30 -16.49
C THR A 185 -5.81 -22.88 -17.17
N SER A 186 -4.70 -23.04 -16.44
CA SER A 186 -3.51 -23.74 -16.93
C SER A 186 -3.61 -25.26 -16.76
N VAL A 187 -4.25 -25.74 -15.69
CA VAL A 187 -4.53 -27.18 -15.49
C VAL A 187 -5.44 -27.71 -16.60
N TYR A 188 -6.54 -27.01 -16.88
CA TYR A 188 -7.50 -27.37 -17.91
C TYR A 188 -7.18 -26.71 -19.27
N GLU A 189 -5.91 -26.52 -19.58
CA GLU A 189 -5.50 -25.81 -20.80
C GLU A 189 -6.00 -26.48 -22.08
N ARG A 190 -6.08 -27.82 -22.09
CA ARG A 190 -6.54 -28.61 -23.25
C ARG A 190 -8.02 -28.37 -23.52
N GLU A 191 -8.82 -28.27 -22.47
CA GLU A 191 -10.27 -28.11 -22.52
C GLU A 191 -10.67 -26.63 -22.72
N VAL A 192 -9.93 -25.70 -22.10
CA VAL A 192 -10.15 -24.25 -22.23
C VAL A 192 -9.71 -23.74 -23.61
N GLY A 193 -8.57 -24.23 -24.10
CA GLY A 193 -7.92 -23.79 -25.32
C GLY A 193 -7.07 -22.54 -25.15
N LEU A 194 -5.92 -22.50 -25.84
CA LEU A 194 -4.90 -21.44 -25.74
C LEU A 194 -5.44 -20.02 -25.95
N ARG A 195 -6.26 -19.81 -26.98
CA ARG A 195 -6.80 -18.47 -27.30
C ARG A 195 -7.71 -17.93 -26.18
N ARG A 196 -8.51 -18.80 -25.56
CA ARG A 196 -9.40 -18.41 -24.46
C ARG A 196 -8.62 -18.20 -23.17
N LYS A 197 -7.64 -19.07 -22.88
CA LYS A 197 -6.69 -18.88 -21.78
C LYS A 197 -6.01 -17.50 -21.84
N GLN A 198 -5.50 -17.10 -23.01
CA GLN A 198 -4.89 -15.79 -23.21
C GLN A 198 -5.88 -14.64 -22.98
N ARG A 199 -7.13 -14.76 -23.44
CA ARG A 199 -8.18 -13.75 -23.16
C ARG A 199 -8.47 -13.63 -21.68
N ILE A 200 -8.61 -14.76 -20.99
CA ILE A 200 -8.81 -14.81 -19.53
C ILE A 200 -7.65 -14.15 -18.80
N GLN A 201 -6.40 -14.47 -19.16
CA GLN A 201 -5.21 -13.88 -18.55
C GLN A 201 -5.16 -12.36 -18.75
N ARG A 202 -5.42 -11.85 -19.95
CA ARG A 202 -5.44 -10.41 -20.22
C ARG A 202 -6.53 -9.67 -19.43
N LEU A 203 -7.75 -10.23 -19.38
CA LEU A 203 -8.84 -9.68 -18.57
C LEU A 203 -8.49 -9.67 -17.09
N LEU A 204 -7.95 -10.78 -16.59
CA LEU A 204 -7.55 -10.93 -15.19
C LEU A 204 -6.38 -10.01 -14.81
N ALA A 205 -5.43 -9.80 -15.72
CA ALA A 205 -4.31 -8.88 -15.55
C ALA A 205 -4.75 -7.41 -15.59
N ALA A 206 -5.78 -7.06 -16.38
CA ALA A 206 -6.36 -5.72 -16.43
C ALA A 206 -7.19 -5.37 -15.19
N PHE A 207 -7.85 -6.36 -14.59
CA PHE A 207 -8.73 -6.19 -13.42
C PHE A 207 -8.12 -5.36 -12.26
N PRO A 208 -6.93 -5.69 -11.70
CA PRO A 208 -6.38 -4.96 -10.55
C PRO A 208 -6.10 -3.49 -10.86
N TYR A 209 -5.64 -3.16 -12.07
CA TYR A 209 -5.41 -1.78 -12.48
C TYR A 209 -6.73 -1.01 -12.66
N LEU A 210 -7.77 -1.64 -13.20
CA LEU A 210 -9.09 -1.01 -13.29
C LEU A 210 -9.71 -0.81 -11.91
N LEU A 211 -9.52 -1.75 -10.98
CA LEU A 211 -9.94 -1.59 -9.59
C LEU A 211 -9.19 -0.44 -8.91
N HIS A 212 -7.88 -0.34 -9.11
CA HIS A 212 -7.08 0.78 -8.63
C HIS A 212 -7.57 2.10 -9.22
N HIS A 213 -7.82 2.17 -10.53
CA HIS A 213 -8.33 3.37 -11.19
C HIS A 213 -9.77 3.72 -10.75
N HIS A 214 -10.59 2.72 -10.43
CA HIS A 214 -11.95 2.92 -9.90
C HIS A 214 -11.95 3.57 -8.51
N ILE A 215 -10.99 3.21 -7.66
CA ILE A 215 -10.84 3.79 -6.31
C ILE A 215 -10.10 5.13 -6.38
N GLN A 216 -9.06 5.23 -7.22
CA GLN A 216 -8.24 6.41 -7.42
C GLN A 216 -8.18 6.77 -8.91
N PRO A 217 -9.13 7.58 -9.42
CA PRO A 217 -9.11 7.99 -10.81
C PRO A 217 -7.87 8.83 -11.09
N ARG A 218 -7.02 8.35 -12.00
CA ARG A 218 -5.89 9.09 -12.56
C ARG A 218 -6.26 9.51 -13.97
N CYS A 219 -6.84 10.69 -14.09
CA CYS A 219 -7.07 11.34 -15.38
C CYS A 219 -5.82 12.10 -15.81
N LEU A 220 -5.62 12.27 -17.11
CA LEU A 220 -4.60 13.16 -17.64
C LEU A 220 -4.89 14.61 -17.21
N ASP A 221 -3.83 15.38 -16.98
CA ASP A 221 -3.96 16.83 -16.73
C ASP A 221 -4.46 17.54 -17.99
N HIS A 222 -5.09 18.71 -17.83
CA HIS A 222 -5.73 19.43 -18.94
C HIS A 222 -4.78 19.69 -20.12
N SER A 223 -3.50 20.02 -19.83
CA SER A 223 -2.46 20.22 -20.85
C SER A 223 -2.05 18.94 -21.58
N GLN A 224 -2.14 17.79 -20.91
CA GLN A 224 -1.87 16.48 -21.52
C GLN A 224 -3.07 16.00 -22.33
N CYS A 225 -4.29 16.30 -21.88
CA CYS A 225 -5.52 16.02 -22.62
C CYS A 225 -5.53 16.74 -23.97
N GLU A 226 -5.27 18.05 -23.99
CA GLU A 226 -5.26 18.84 -25.24
C GLU A 226 -4.24 18.29 -26.26
N ALA A 227 -3.06 17.86 -25.79
CA ALA A 227 -2.04 17.27 -26.66
C ALA A 227 -2.42 15.88 -27.22
N LEU A 228 -3.33 15.17 -26.55
CA LEU A 228 -3.73 13.80 -26.91
C LEU A 228 -5.10 13.73 -27.60
N GLN A 229 -5.95 14.75 -27.47
CA GLN A 229 -7.34 14.75 -27.93
C GLN A 229 -7.48 14.51 -29.44
N ASP A 230 -6.49 14.94 -30.22
CA ASP A 230 -6.43 14.75 -31.67
C ASP A 230 -5.82 13.40 -32.11
N THR A 231 -5.41 12.55 -31.16
CA THR A 231 -4.78 11.26 -31.45
C THR A 231 -5.78 10.10 -31.37
N PRO A 232 -5.64 9.06 -32.22
CA PRO A 232 -6.50 7.87 -32.16
C PRO A 232 -6.31 7.05 -30.87
N TYR A 233 -5.29 7.39 -30.07
CA TYR A 233 -4.92 6.74 -28.82
C TYR A 233 -5.57 7.36 -27.58
N ALA A 234 -6.35 8.43 -27.73
CA ALA A 234 -7.12 8.98 -26.64
C ALA A 234 -8.39 8.16 -26.38
N LEU A 235 -8.63 7.82 -25.11
CA LEU A 235 -9.84 7.15 -24.64
C LEU A 235 -10.57 8.05 -23.66
N LEU A 236 -11.77 8.46 -24.04
CA LEU A 236 -12.67 9.18 -23.14
C LEU A 236 -13.34 8.19 -22.19
N LEU A 237 -13.14 8.42 -20.91
CA LEU A 237 -13.80 7.70 -19.83
C LEU A 237 -15.05 8.45 -19.43
N HIS A 238 -16.21 7.83 -19.63
CA HIS A 238 -17.48 8.42 -19.21
C HIS A 238 -17.60 8.31 -17.69
N GLU A 239 -17.71 9.45 -16.99
CA GLU A 239 -18.07 9.50 -15.58
C GLU A 239 -19.48 10.11 -15.42
N PRO A 240 -20.35 9.53 -14.59
CA PRO A 240 -21.66 10.12 -14.34
C PRO A 240 -21.55 11.45 -13.58
N SER A 241 -22.31 12.44 -14.04
CA SER A 241 -22.33 13.81 -13.53
C SER A 241 -22.84 13.98 -12.08
N GLU A 242 -23.24 12.92 -11.37
CA GLU A 242 -24.16 13.05 -10.22
C GLU A 242 -23.51 13.26 -8.85
N LYS A 243 -22.22 12.99 -8.64
CA LYS A 243 -21.57 13.22 -7.32
C LYS A 243 -21.08 14.66 -7.08
N LYS A 244 -21.39 15.63 -7.97
CA LYS A 244 -21.01 17.05 -7.79
C LYS A 244 -22.00 17.87 -6.97
N ALA A 245 -23.17 17.35 -6.62
CA ALA A 245 -24.26 18.14 -6.02
C ALA A 245 -24.10 18.50 -4.52
N SER A 246 -23.24 17.82 -3.75
CA SER A 246 -23.18 18.04 -2.28
C SER A 246 -21.97 18.84 -1.77
N PHE A 247 -21.00 19.21 -2.62
CA PHE A 247 -19.77 19.88 -2.16
C PHE A 247 -19.30 21.10 -2.98
N ARG A 248 -20.18 21.79 -3.70
CA ARG A 248 -19.79 23.05 -4.35
C ARG A 248 -20.94 24.04 -4.54
N LYS A 249 -21.19 24.86 -3.51
CA LYS A 249 -21.59 26.26 -3.74
C LYS A 249 -20.30 27.07 -3.84
N MET A 250 -20.24 27.95 -4.85
CA MET A 250 -19.16 28.89 -5.16
C MET A 250 -18.07 28.42 -6.13
N SER A 251 -18.44 28.14 -7.38
CA SER A 251 -17.76 28.72 -8.58
C SER A 251 -18.62 28.42 -9.80
N SER A 252 -19.10 29.49 -10.42
CA SER A 252 -19.83 29.48 -11.69
C SER A 252 -18.95 28.93 -12.83
N GLY A 253 -19.52 28.06 -13.66
CA GLY A 253 -18.94 27.57 -14.92
C GLY A 253 -17.94 26.41 -14.82
N SER A 254 -18.34 25.20 -15.19
CA SER A 254 -17.54 24.27 -16.04
C SER A 254 -18.14 22.87 -16.08
N ASN A 255 -18.14 22.34 -17.29
CA ASN A 255 -18.59 21.02 -17.75
C ASN A 255 -18.21 19.85 -16.82
N ALA A 256 -18.93 18.73 -16.98
CA ALA A 256 -18.44 17.42 -16.54
C ALA A 256 -16.95 17.31 -16.93
N ARG A 257 -16.07 17.00 -15.98
CA ARG A 257 -14.65 16.91 -16.28
C ARG A 257 -14.48 15.62 -17.08
N GLU A 258 -14.32 15.76 -18.38
CA GLU A 258 -13.99 14.65 -19.27
C GLU A 258 -12.65 14.06 -18.84
N CYS A 259 -12.67 12.79 -18.41
CA CYS A 259 -11.46 12.08 -18.01
C CYS A 259 -10.89 11.37 -19.23
N TRP A 260 -9.75 11.85 -19.72
CA TRP A 260 -9.04 11.24 -20.85
C TRP A 260 -7.90 10.36 -20.35
N VAL A 261 -7.72 9.22 -21.01
CA VAL A 261 -6.60 8.29 -20.75
C VAL A 261 -6.00 7.78 -22.06
N ASP A 262 -4.69 7.52 -22.07
CA ASP A 262 -3.99 6.94 -23.23
C ASP A 262 -4.26 5.43 -23.32
N LYS A 263 -4.78 4.97 -24.47
CA LYS A 263 -5.05 3.55 -24.77
C LYS A 263 -3.80 2.67 -24.69
N ARG A 264 -2.60 3.23 -24.89
CA ARG A 264 -1.32 2.49 -24.84
C ARG A 264 -0.86 2.21 -23.42
N SER A 265 -1.37 2.96 -22.45
CA SER A 265 -1.02 2.78 -21.05
C SER A 265 -1.72 1.55 -20.45
N LEU A 266 -1.10 0.93 -19.44
CA LEU A 266 -1.75 -0.11 -18.63
C LEU A 266 -2.94 0.50 -17.87
N PRO A 267 -4.09 -0.20 -17.79
CA PRO A 267 -4.38 -1.54 -18.32
C PRO A 267 -5.01 -1.56 -19.73
N TRP A 268 -5.22 -0.41 -20.36
CA TRP A 268 -6.01 -0.27 -21.58
C TRP A 268 -5.41 -1.02 -22.77
N CYS A 269 -4.09 -1.12 -22.84
CA CYS A 269 -3.39 -1.89 -23.86
C CYS A 269 -3.60 -3.41 -23.75
N LEU A 270 -4.10 -3.92 -22.62
CA LEU A 270 -4.38 -5.35 -22.43
C LEU A 270 -5.72 -5.78 -23.05
N LEU A 271 -6.62 -4.81 -23.28
CA LEU A 271 -7.96 -5.06 -23.80
C LEU A 271 -7.99 -4.87 -25.32
N PRO A 272 -8.61 -5.77 -26.09
CA PRO A 272 -8.80 -5.54 -27.52
C PRO A 272 -9.80 -4.40 -27.75
N ASP A 273 -9.64 -3.65 -28.85
CA ASP A 273 -10.44 -2.44 -29.14
C ASP A 273 -11.96 -2.67 -29.10
N SER A 274 -12.42 -3.84 -29.54
CA SER A 274 -13.84 -4.22 -29.52
C SER A 274 -14.45 -4.30 -28.12
N VAL A 275 -13.64 -4.62 -27.12
CA VAL A 275 -14.00 -4.73 -25.70
C VAL A 275 -13.70 -3.43 -24.98
N LEU A 276 -12.61 -2.76 -25.35
CA LEU A 276 -12.11 -1.53 -24.72
C LEU A 276 -13.19 -0.45 -24.64
N HIS A 277 -13.86 -0.15 -25.76
CA HIS A 277 -14.92 0.87 -25.78
C HIS A 277 -16.11 0.53 -24.87
N LYS A 278 -16.52 -0.75 -24.83
CA LYS A 278 -17.62 -1.21 -23.96
C LYS A 278 -17.24 -1.11 -22.49
N CYS A 279 -16.00 -1.44 -22.15
CA CYS A 279 -15.48 -1.30 -20.80
C CYS A 279 -15.34 0.17 -20.39
N ALA A 280 -14.85 1.04 -21.28
CA ALA A 280 -14.70 2.47 -21.02
C ALA A 280 -16.03 3.18 -20.76
N GLN A 281 -17.10 2.77 -21.47
CA GLN A 281 -18.46 3.27 -21.30
C GLN A 281 -19.16 2.73 -20.03
N SER A 282 -18.67 1.62 -19.48
CA SER A 282 -19.28 1.01 -18.30
C SER A 282 -19.03 1.86 -17.04
N HIS A 283 -20.05 1.96 -16.18
CA HIS A 283 -19.96 2.70 -14.93
C HIS A 283 -18.97 2.04 -13.95
N ASN A 284 -19.07 0.73 -13.78
CA ASN A 284 -18.18 -0.05 -12.93
C ASN A 284 -17.30 -0.95 -13.82
N ARG A 285 -16.18 -0.37 -14.28
CA ARG A 285 -15.22 -1.02 -15.18
C ARG A 285 -14.63 -2.32 -14.63
N PRO A 286 -14.18 -2.42 -13.36
CA PRO A 286 -13.68 -3.68 -12.84
C PRO A 286 -14.79 -4.73 -12.72
N LEU A 287 -16.03 -4.35 -12.42
CA LEU A 287 -17.16 -5.28 -12.40
C LEU A 287 -17.46 -5.80 -13.80
N TRP A 288 -17.45 -4.93 -14.81
CA TRP A 288 -17.62 -5.32 -16.21
C TRP A 288 -16.58 -6.37 -16.65
N ILE A 289 -15.32 -6.24 -16.21
CA ILE A 289 -14.31 -7.27 -16.45
C ILE A 289 -14.64 -8.59 -15.75
N ALA A 290 -15.08 -8.56 -14.50
CA ALA A 290 -15.47 -9.76 -13.76
C ALA A 290 -16.65 -10.50 -14.42
N ASP A 291 -17.63 -9.75 -14.94
CA ASP A 291 -18.74 -10.30 -15.70
C ASP A 291 -18.26 -10.92 -17.02
N ARG A 292 -17.38 -10.20 -17.75
CA ARG A 292 -16.80 -10.71 -19.00
C ARG A 292 -15.97 -11.98 -18.77
N LEU A 293 -15.24 -12.05 -17.65
CA LEU A 293 -14.49 -13.23 -17.25
C LEU A 293 -15.42 -14.43 -16.99
N SER A 294 -16.54 -14.19 -16.31
CA SER A 294 -17.56 -15.21 -16.03
C SER A 294 -18.22 -15.74 -17.32
N LEU A 295 -18.40 -14.89 -18.34
CA LEU A 295 -18.85 -15.31 -19.66
C LEU A 295 -17.84 -16.24 -20.33
N GLU A 296 -16.55 -15.91 -20.31
CA GLU A 296 -15.50 -16.79 -20.88
C GLU A 296 -15.46 -18.16 -20.18
N PHE A 297 -15.74 -18.22 -18.87
CA PHE A 297 -15.84 -19.50 -18.13
C PHE A 297 -17.05 -20.33 -18.55
N THR A 298 -18.17 -19.68 -18.83
CA THR A 298 -19.41 -20.37 -19.22
C THR A 298 -19.33 -20.96 -20.62
N GLU A 299 -18.58 -20.31 -21.51
CA GLU A 299 -18.35 -20.77 -22.89
C GLU A 299 -17.39 -21.97 -23.02
N ILE A 300 -16.74 -22.42 -21.94
CA ILE A 300 -15.88 -23.62 -21.95
C ILE A 300 -16.78 -24.85 -22.12
N LYS A 301 -16.58 -25.66 -23.16
CA LYS A 301 -17.41 -26.85 -23.41
C LYS A 301 -17.16 -27.91 -22.33
N TYR A 302 -18.20 -28.67 -22.01
CA TYR A 302 -18.04 -29.83 -21.12
C TYR A 302 -17.29 -30.94 -21.86
N THR A 303 -16.36 -31.56 -21.16
CA THR A 303 -15.56 -32.71 -21.60
C THR A 303 -15.41 -33.66 -20.41
N ASP A 304 -14.95 -34.88 -20.62
CA ASP A 304 -14.79 -35.87 -19.53
C ASP A 304 -13.92 -35.35 -18.37
N ASN A 305 -12.92 -34.52 -18.68
CA ASN A 305 -12.05 -33.89 -17.69
C ASN A 305 -12.58 -32.55 -17.14
N PHE A 306 -13.57 -31.92 -17.79
CA PHE A 306 -14.07 -30.59 -17.43
C PHE A 306 -15.59 -30.64 -17.30
N THR A 307 -16.06 -30.83 -16.08
CA THR A 307 -17.46 -31.02 -15.73
C THR A 307 -18.06 -29.71 -15.20
N SER A 308 -19.30 -29.78 -14.70
CA SER A 308 -19.96 -28.65 -14.03
C SER A 308 -19.25 -28.21 -12.74
N ARG A 309 -18.48 -29.11 -12.10
CA ARG A 309 -17.79 -28.83 -10.83
C ARG A 309 -16.65 -27.84 -11.02
N GLU A 310 -15.80 -28.06 -12.01
CA GLU A 310 -14.66 -27.20 -12.34
C GLU A 310 -15.13 -25.82 -12.81
N ARG A 311 -16.18 -25.79 -13.64
CA ARG A 311 -16.81 -24.53 -14.07
C ARG A 311 -17.37 -23.76 -12.88
N LEU A 312 -18.04 -24.44 -11.95
CA LEU A 312 -18.60 -23.80 -10.76
C LEU A 312 -17.49 -23.19 -9.89
N ASP A 313 -16.34 -23.85 -9.74
CA ASP A 313 -15.21 -23.32 -8.98
C ASP A 313 -14.57 -22.08 -9.63
N LEU A 314 -14.45 -22.06 -10.96
CA LEU A 314 -14.04 -20.88 -11.72
C LEU A 314 -15.01 -19.71 -11.55
N LEU A 315 -16.32 -19.97 -11.69
CA LEU A 315 -17.36 -18.94 -11.48
C LEU A 315 -17.37 -18.42 -10.04
N LYS A 316 -17.15 -19.29 -9.05
CA LYS A 316 -16.97 -18.87 -7.64
C LYS A 316 -15.77 -17.95 -7.49
N SER A 317 -14.68 -18.23 -8.20
CA SER A 317 -13.48 -17.38 -8.18
C SER A 317 -13.72 -16.02 -8.85
N ALA A 318 -14.48 -15.95 -9.94
CA ALA A 318 -14.92 -14.67 -10.50
C ALA A 318 -15.81 -13.88 -9.52
N SER A 319 -16.72 -14.56 -8.82
CA SER A 319 -17.55 -13.92 -7.78
C SER A 319 -16.69 -13.35 -6.62
N LYS A 320 -15.61 -14.04 -6.22
CA LYS A 320 -14.63 -13.51 -5.24
C LYS A 320 -13.96 -12.22 -5.72
N LEU A 321 -13.71 -12.05 -7.03
CA LEU A 321 -13.20 -10.79 -7.59
C LEU A 321 -14.22 -9.66 -7.41
N SER A 322 -15.50 -9.91 -7.72
CA SER A 322 -16.58 -8.95 -7.49
C SER A 322 -16.74 -8.59 -6.01
N GLU A 323 -16.57 -9.55 -5.10
CA GLU A 323 -16.59 -9.30 -3.65
C GLU A 323 -15.44 -8.37 -3.22
N CYS A 324 -14.27 -8.48 -3.87
CA CYS A 324 -13.15 -7.55 -3.62
C CYS A 324 -13.50 -6.12 -4.02
N ILE A 325 -14.25 -5.93 -5.12
CA ILE A 325 -14.73 -4.59 -5.55
C ILE A 325 -15.62 -3.98 -4.46
N GLY A 326 -16.65 -4.71 -4.01
CA GLY A 326 -17.57 -4.21 -2.98
C GLY A 326 -16.87 -3.93 -1.64
N ASN A 327 -15.89 -4.75 -1.26
CA ASN A 327 -15.07 -4.50 -0.08
C ASN A 327 -14.22 -3.22 -0.22
N CYS A 328 -13.58 -3.02 -1.38
CA CYS A 328 -12.83 -1.80 -1.66
C CYS A 328 -13.72 -0.55 -1.66
N GLU A 329 -14.90 -0.61 -2.29
CA GLU A 329 -15.87 0.48 -2.30
C GLU A 329 -16.34 0.81 -0.89
N ARG A 330 -16.68 -0.19 -0.08
CA ARG A 330 -17.06 0.00 1.32
C ARG A 330 -15.95 0.68 2.10
N ILE A 331 -14.71 0.18 2.03
CA ILE A 331 -13.57 0.76 2.78
C ILE A 331 -13.33 2.21 2.36
N HIS A 332 -13.42 2.50 1.07
CA HIS A 332 -13.19 3.85 0.54
C HIS A 332 -14.33 4.83 0.88
N GLN A 333 -15.59 4.39 0.78
CA GLN A 333 -16.76 5.25 0.98
C GLN A 333 -17.11 5.43 2.47
N THR A 334 -16.78 4.47 3.33
CA THR A 334 -17.10 4.53 4.77
C THR A 334 -15.93 5.13 5.55
N ALA A 335 -15.80 6.46 5.57
CA ALA A 335 -14.85 7.17 6.42
C ALA A 335 -15.19 7.00 7.92
N VAL A 336 -14.21 7.20 8.83
CA VAL A 336 -14.53 7.22 10.28
C VAL A 336 -15.46 8.42 10.51
N PRO A 337 -16.50 8.31 11.38
CA PRO A 337 -17.43 9.40 11.61
C PRO A 337 -16.71 10.73 11.82
N LEU A 338 -16.99 11.71 10.95
CA LEU A 338 -16.29 13.00 10.92
C LEU A 338 -16.37 13.75 12.26
N ASN A 339 -17.49 13.58 12.98
CA ASN A 339 -17.67 14.17 14.30
C ASN A 339 -16.60 13.67 15.27
N TYR A 340 -16.32 12.37 15.28
CA TYR A 340 -15.29 11.78 16.13
C TYR A 340 -13.90 12.35 15.80
N ALA A 341 -13.53 12.42 14.51
CA ALA A 341 -12.26 12.98 14.07
C ALA A 341 -12.08 14.46 14.46
N ARG A 342 -13.14 15.26 14.32
CA ARG A 342 -13.16 16.68 14.68
C ARG A 342 -13.11 16.90 16.19
N HIS A 343 -13.88 16.13 16.96
CA HIS A 343 -13.84 16.22 18.42
C HIS A 343 -12.45 15.86 18.96
N ALA A 344 -11.84 14.80 18.46
CA ALA A 344 -10.48 14.40 18.82
C ALA A 344 -9.46 15.55 18.62
N LEU A 345 -9.48 16.18 17.44
CA LEU A 345 -8.56 17.26 17.11
C LEU A 345 -8.83 18.53 17.93
N ARG A 346 -10.10 18.88 18.13
CA ARG A 346 -10.50 20.04 18.96
C ARG A 346 -10.07 19.85 20.42
N SER A 347 -10.31 18.69 21.01
CA SER A 347 -9.87 18.40 22.37
C SER A 347 -8.35 18.44 22.51
N LEU A 348 -7.63 17.85 21.54
CA LEU A 348 -6.16 17.88 21.52
C LEU A 348 -5.60 19.30 21.40
N THR A 349 -6.15 20.10 20.48
CA THR A 349 -5.72 21.49 20.27
C THR A 349 -5.99 22.34 21.51
N ILE A 350 -7.20 22.31 22.06
CA ILE A 350 -7.56 23.06 23.28
C ILE A 350 -6.62 22.70 24.43
N TRP A 351 -6.43 21.41 24.70
CA TRP A 351 -5.53 20.96 25.77
C TRP A 351 -4.07 21.39 25.56
N SER A 352 -3.57 21.35 24.32
CA SER A 352 -2.20 21.77 24.01
C SER A 352 -1.99 23.27 24.19
N PHE A 353 -3.01 24.10 23.91
CA PHE A 353 -2.96 25.54 24.12
C PHE A 353 -3.04 25.93 25.61
N THR A 354 -3.72 25.14 26.45
CA THR A 354 -3.83 25.40 27.88
C THR A 354 -2.67 24.83 28.69
N LEU A 355 -1.98 23.80 28.18
CA LEU A 355 -0.84 23.13 28.81
C LEU A 355 0.26 24.06 29.37
N PRO A 356 0.72 25.14 28.68
CA PRO A 356 1.76 26.02 29.24
C PRO A 356 1.38 26.66 30.59
N PHE A 357 0.10 26.97 30.80
CA PHE A 357 -0.38 27.56 32.05
C PHE A 357 -0.30 26.60 33.24
N GLY A 358 -0.27 25.29 32.98
CA GLY A 358 -0.15 24.25 34.01
C GLY A 358 1.28 23.82 34.35
N LEU A 359 2.27 24.33 33.61
CA LEU A 359 3.68 23.92 33.71
C LEU A 359 4.64 25.10 33.94
N MET A 360 4.21 26.35 33.71
CA MET A 360 5.06 27.53 33.82
C MET A 360 5.55 27.82 35.24
N ASP A 361 4.81 27.39 36.27
CA ASP A 361 5.20 27.48 37.68
C ASP A 361 6.42 26.60 38.00
N LYS A 362 6.49 25.40 37.41
CA LYS A 362 7.53 24.39 37.67
C LYS A 362 8.73 24.52 36.74
N LEU A 363 8.50 24.79 35.46
CA LEU A 363 9.52 24.75 34.40
C LEU A 363 9.96 26.13 33.92
N GLY A 364 9.21 27.19 34.22
CA GLY A 364 9.54 28.57 33.81
C GLY A 364 9.72 28.72 32.29
N LEU A 365 10.94 29.08 31.85
CA LEU A 365 11.26 29.23 30.42
C LEU A 365 11.40 27.89 29.69
N LEU A 366 11.66 26.79 30.40
CA LEU A 366 11.76 25.45 29.79
C LEU A 366 10.39 24.90 29.37
N THR A 367 9.29 25.52 29.78
CA THR A 367 7.94 25.10 29.36
C THR A 367 7.77 25.15 27.85
N GLY A 368 8.33 26.16 27.17
CA GLY A 368 8.31 26.29 25.70
C GLY A 368 8.75 25.02 24.95
N PRO A 369 10.02 24.61 25.09
CA PRO A 369 10.53 23.40 24.41
C PRO A 369 9.84 22.11 24.88
N VAL A 370 9.47 22.01 26.16
CA VAL A 370 8.77 20.81 26.69
C VAL A 370 7.37 20.67 26.08
N VAL A 371 6.59 21.75 26.05
CA VAL A 371 5.26 21.76 25.42
C VAL A 371 5.37 21.49 23.93
N GLY A 372 6.38 22.04 23.25
CA GLY A 372 6.65 21.73 21.84
C GLY A 372 6.92 20.24 21.58
N MET A 373 7.69 19.59 22.45
CA MET A 373 7.96 18.15 22.38
C MET A 373 6.68 17.32 22.61
N VAL A 374 5.87 17.68 23.62
CA VAL A 374 4.60 17.00 23.91
C VAL A 374 3.61 17.17 22.75
N ALA A 375 3.52 18.39 22.20
CA ALA A 375 2.68 18.67 21.03
C ALA A 375 3.14 17.83 19.82
N TRP A 376 4.44 17.76 19.55
CA TRP A 376 4.98 16.93 18.48
C TRP A 376 4.56 15.46 18.63
N LEU A 377 4.66 14.88 19.82
CA LEU A 377 4.24 13.49 20.07
C LEU A 377 2.74 13.30 19.84
N MET A 378 1.90 14.15 20.44
CA MET A 378 0.45 13.98 20.36
C MET A 378 -0.12 14.25 18.96
N PHE A 379 0.31 15.34 18.30
CA PHE A 379 -0.08 15.61 16.92
C PHE A 379 0.52 14.59 15.95
N GLY A 380 1.71 14.06 16.23
CA GLY A 380 2.30 12.96 15.48
C GLY A 380 1.42 11.72 15.48
N VAL A 381 0.99 11.26 16.66
CA VAL A 381 0.07 10.10 16.78
C VAL A 381 -1.26 10.37 16.05
N TYR A 382 -1.82 11.56 16.19
CA TYR A 382 -3.04 11.95 15.48
C TYR A 382 -2.87 11.88 13.95
N GLN A 383 -1.75 12.41 13.44
CA GLN A 383 -1.46 12.46 12.00
C GLN A 383 -1.18 11.09 11.41
N ILE A 384 -0.49 10.22 12.16
CA ILE A 384 -0.29 8.81 11.78
C ILE A 384 -1.65 8.12 11.64
N GLY A 385 -2.55 8.30 12.62
CA GLY A 385 -3.90 7.75 12.55
C GLY A 385 -4.67 8.25 11.32
N HIS A 386 -4.57 9.55 11.01
CA HIS A 386 -5.20 10.13 9.81
C HIS A 386 -4.64 9.56 8.50
N THR A 387 -3.32 9.39 8.40
CA THR A 387 -2.66 8.88 7.19
C THR A 387 -2.98 7.40 6.93
N ILE A 388 -3.18 6.61 8.00
CA ILE A 388 -3.52 5.19 7.91
C ILE A 388 -5.04 4.99 7.67
N GLU A 389 -5.87 5.99 7.99
CA GLU A 389 -7.34 5.91 7.86
C GLU A 389 -7.81 5.66 6.42
N ASP A 390 -7.08 6.18 5.43
CA ASP A 390 -7.32 5.94 4.01
C ASP A 390 -6.20 5.04 3.41
N PRO A 391 -6.42 3.72 3.31
CA PRO A 391 -5.41 2.80 2.82
C PRO A 391 -4.98 3.07 1.37
N PHE A 392 -5.91 3.55 0.53
CA PHE A 392 -5.73 3.55 -0.92
C PHE A 392 -5.08 4.84 -1.45
N GLN A 393 -5.08 5.92 -0.68
CA GLN A 393 -4.51 7.21 -1.11
C GLN A 393 -2.98 7.31 -1.00
N GLY A 394 -2.29 6.36 -0.35
CA GLY A 394 -0.83 6.38 -0.31
C GLY A 394 -0.15 5.52 0.75
N SER A 395 -0.90 4.98 1.72
CA SER A 395 -0.31 4.06 2.70
C SER A 395 -0.11 2.65 2.12
N LEU A 396 -1.00 2.22 1.21
CA LEU A 396 -0.84 0.98 0.43
C LEU A 396 -0.26 1.29 -0.96
N ARG A 397 0.79 0.58 -1.36
CA ARG A 397 1.42 0.72 -2.68
C ARG A 397 0.66 -0.10 -3.73
N LEU A 398 -0.49 0.41 -4.15
CA LEU A 398 -1.38 -0.28 -5.09
C LEU A 398 -0.72 -0.61 -6.42
N THR A 399 0.12 0.28 -6.95
CA THR A 399 0.86 0.03 -8.21
C THR A 399 1.75 -1.22 -8.11
N ASP A 400 2.51 -1.35 -7.02
CA ASP A 400 3.41 -2.50 -6.80
C ASP A 400 2.60 -3.81 -6.71
N MET A 401 1.44 -3.76 -6.05
CA MET A 401 0.54 -4.91 -5.94
C MET A 401 -0.09 -5.27 -7.29
N CYS A 402 -0.50 -4.28 -8.10
CA CYS A 402 -1.02 -4.51 -9.45
C CYS A 402 0.05 -5.16 -10.34
N ASN A 403 1.29 -4.65 -10.30
CA ASN A 403 2.41 -5.20 -11.06
C ASN A 403 2.76 -6.63 -10.60
N ALA A 404 2.66 -6.93 -9.30
CA ALA A 404 2.83 -8.29 -8.80
C ALA A 404 1.76 -9.25 -9.35
N ILE A 405 0.48 -8.85 -9.33
CA ILE A 405 -0.62 -9.66 -9.90
C ILE A 405 -0.43 -9.83 -11.41
N TYR A 406 -0.08 -8.75 -12.11
CA TYR A 406 0.18 -8.77 -13.55
C TYR A 406 1.23 -9.83 -13.92
N ARG A 407 2.39 -9.79 -13.24
CA ARG A 407 3.46 -10.76 -13.46
C ARG A 407 3.02 -12.19 -13.20
N ASP A 408 2.29 -12.43 -12.11
CA ASP A 408 1.83 -13.76 -11.74
C ASP A 408 0.80 -14.33 -12.73
N VAL A 409 -0.06 -13.48 -13.31
CA VAL A 409 -1.09 -13.88 -14.28
C VAL A 409 -0.51 -14.09 -15.67
N MET A 410 0.39 -13.20 -16.11
CA MET A 410 0.99 -13.22 -17.45
C MET A 410 2.18 -14.18 -17.58
N TYR A 411 2.52 -14.88 -16.49
CA TYR A 411 3.66 -15.77 -16.29
C TYR A 411 3.86 -16.92 -17.33
N GLY A 412 2.98 -17.09 -18.32
CA GLY A 412 3.09 -18.12 -19.36
C GLY A 412 2.82 -17.65 -20.80
N ASP A 413 2.69 -16.34 -21.03
CA ASP A 413 2.54 -15.84 -22.39
C ASP A 413 3.90 -15.91 -23.11
N ARG A 414 4.01 -16.69 -24.18
CA ARG A 414 5.26 -16.89 -24.95
C ARG A 414 5.86 -15.59 -25.49
N ASN A 415 5.06 -14.53 -25.55
CA ASN A 415 5.45 -13.21 -26.01
C ASN A 415 5.98 -12.29 -24.89
N ALA A 416 5.84 -12.67 -23.62
CA ALA A 416 6.45 -11.97 -22.48
C ALA A 416 7.88 -12.50 -22.29
N ALA A 417 8.86 -11.74 -22.75
CA ALA A 417 10.27 -12.08 -22.61
C ALA A 417 10.66 -12.20 -21.12
N GLY A 418 11.42 -13.24 -20.77
CA GLY A 418 12.35 -13.18 -19.63
C GLY A 418 11.92 -13.79 -18.29
N MET A 419 10.66 -13.81 -17.87
CA MET A 419 10.30 -14.35 -16.54
C MET A 419 9.75 -15.78 -16.62
N ARG A 420 10.62 -16.77 -16.33
CA ARG A 420 10.29 -18.19 -16.14
C ARG A 420 10.51 -18.64 -14.68
N ARG A 421 9.44 -18.90 -13.95
CA ARG A 421 9.29 -19.76 -12.77
C ARG A 421 8.95 -21.20 -13.19
N GLU A 422 9.84 -22.14 -12.95
CA GLU A 422 9.55 -23.55 -13.20
C GLU A 422 8.24 -23.97 -12.51
N SER A 423 7.23 -24.36 -13.28
CA SER A 423 5.94 -24.83 -12.78
C SER A 423 5.75 -26.28 -13.17
N ALA A 424 5.30 -27.10 -12.23
CA ALA A 424 5.09 -28.54 -12.40
C ALA A 424 4.08 -28.93 -13.50
N PHE A 425 3.37 -27.96 -14.10
CA PHE A 425 2.43 -28.19 -15.21
C PHE A 425 3.11 -28.46 -16.56
N ARG A 426 4.41 -28.13 -16.70
CA ARG A 426 5.16 -28.62 -17.85
C ARG A 426 5.29 -30.13 -17.64
N LYS A 427 4.70 -30.91 -18.54
CA LYS A 427 5.08 -32.32 -18.70
C LYS A 427 6.60 -32.33 -18.89
N VAL A 428 7.29 -32.56 -17.79
CA VAL A 428 8.55 -33.30 -17.83
C VAL A 428 8.17 -34.57 -18.57
N ASP A 429 8.82 -34.85 -19.69
CA ASP A 429 8.62 -36.13 -20.36
C ASP A 429 8.71 -37.20 -19.26
N GLU A 430 7.76 -38.12 -19.20
CA GLU A 430 7.56 -39.10 -18.11
C GLU A 430 8.81 -39.95 -17.77
N LYS A 431 9.90 -39.78 -18.51
CA LYS A 431 11.23 -40.33 -18.23
C LYS A 431 12.08 -39.54 -17.23
N ASP A 432 11.74 -38.29 -16.92
CA ASP A 432 12.52 -37.40 -16.04
C ASP A 432 11.81 -37.13 -14.70
N SER A 433 10.64 -37.73 -14.44
CA SER A 433 9.99 -37.65 -13.12
C SER A 433 10.61 -38.65 -12.15
N ASP A 434 11.71 -38.23 -11.52
CA ASP A 434 12.46 -38.92 -10.46
C ASP A 434 11.67 -39.07 -9.14
N TRP A 435 10.33 -38.98 -9.16
CA TRP A 435 9.50 -39.13 -7.95
C TRP A 435 9.41 -40.58 -7.47
N ASP A 436 9.58 -41.55 -8.38
CA ASP A 436 9.67 -42.97 -8.01
C ASP A 436 11.00 -43.28 -7.30
N SER A 437 12.10 -42.60 -7.65
CA SER A 437 13.40 -42.81 -6.99
C SER A 437 13.46 -42.22 -5.57
N VAL A 438 12.61 -41.23 -5.25
CA VAL A 438 12.47 -40.73 -3.88
C VAL A 438 11.94 -41.84 -2.97
N GLY A 439 11.04 -42.71 -3.46
CA GLY A 439 10.60 -43.90 -2.72
C GLY A 439 11.73 -44.90 -2.45
N ASP A 440 12.60 -45.11 -3.44
CA ASP A 440 13.75 -46.02 -3.37
C ASP A 440 14.89 -45.45 -2.51
N ALA A 441 15.14 -44.15 -2.55
CA ALA A 441 16.17 -43.46 -1.78
C ALA A 441 15.86 -43.41 -0.27
N PHE A 442 14.58 -43.43 0.11
CA PHE A 442 14.14 -43.53 1.50
C PHE A 442 13.91 -44.99 1.94
N GLY A 443 14.16 -45.99 1.09
CA GLY A 443 14.02 -47.40 1.44
C GLY A 443 12.58 -47.81 1.81
N LEU A 444 11.58 -47.04 1.40
CA LEU A 444 10.18 -47.29 1.71
C LEU A 444 9.48 -47.94 0.51
N GLY A 445 9.95 -49.15 0.17
CA GLY A 445 9.25 -50.05 -0.75
C GLY A 445 7.97 -50.62 -0.14
N TRP A 446 6.95 -49.77 0.03
CA TRP A 446 5.64 -50.12 0.60
C TRP A 446 4.51 -49.83 -0.39
N THR A 447 4.52 -50.40 -1.59
CA THR A 447 3.32 -50.33 -2.44
C THR A 447 3.04 -51.60 -3.24
N VAL A 448 4.05 -52.37 -3.64
CA VAL A 448 3.82 -53.62 -4.40
C VAL A 448 3.80 -54.85 -3.49
N LYS A 449 4.78 -55.01 -2.58
CA LYS A 449 4.87 -56.18 -1.70
C LYS A 449 3.77 -56.21 -0.62
N ALA A 450 3.40 -55.06 -0.08
CA ALA A 450 2.30 -54.95 0.88
C ALA A 450 0.94 -55.28 0.24
N LYS A 451 0.77 -55.05 -1.07
CA LYS A 451 -0.46 -55.39 -1.79
C LYS A 451 -0.52 -56.89 -2.11
N GLU A 452 0.59 -57.49 -2.53
CA GLU A 452 0.70 -58.95 -2.72
C GLU A 452 0.57 -59.72 -1.40
N ASP A 453 1.12 -59.20 -0.30
CA ASP A 453 1.00 -59.83 1.03
C ASP A 453 -0.42 -59.67 1.60
N LEU A 454 -1.13 -58.57 1.31
CA LEU A 454 -2.55 -58.41 1.69
C LEU A 454 -3.46 -59.32 0.86
N GLU A 455 -3.19 -59.48 -0.44
CA GLU A 455 -3.94 -60.39 -1.32
C GLU A 455 -3.72 -61.86 -0.91
N ARG A 456 -2.49 -62.25 -0.56
CA ARG A 456 -2.21 -63.60 0.00
C ARG A 456 -2.83 -63.82 1.38
N PHE A 457 -2.87 -62.81 2.24
CA PHE A 457 -3.51 -62.92 3.54
C PHE A 457 -5.03 -63.07 3.41
N ASN A 458 -5.64 -62.41 2.42
CA ASN A 458 -7.07 -62.52 2.13
C ASN A 458 -7.42 -63.88 1.49
N GLU A 459 -6.57 -64.44 0.64
CA GLU A 459 -6.74 -65.81 0.12
C GLU A 459 -6.57 -66.88 1.22
N GLN A 460 -5.67 -66.67 2.20
CA GLN A 460 -5.51 -67.58 3.34
C GLN A 460 -6.67 -67.51 4.34
N LEU A 461 -7.33 -66.36 4.48
CA LEU A 461 -8.52 -66.22 5.35
C LEU A 461 -9.75 -66.92 4.77
N VAL A 462 -9.90 -66.98 3.44
CA VAL A 462 -11.03 -67.67 2.78
C VAL A 462 -10.91 -69.20 2.91
N LEU A 463 -9.71 -69.75 3.12
CA LEU A 463 -9.48 -71.20 3.29
C LEU A 463 -9.60 -71.69 4.74
N VAL A 464 -9.94 -70.81 5.69
CA VAL A 464 -10.14 -71.17 7.11
C VAL A 464 -11.63 -71.13 7.52
N GLU A 465 -12.52 -70.68 6.63
CA GLU A 465 -13.99 -70.65 6.83
C GLU A 465 -14.79 -71.70 6.03
N GLU A 466 -14.13 -72.63 5.34
CA GLU A 466 -14.69 -73.95 4.93
C GLU A 466 -14.06 -75.07 5.75
#